data_AF-A0A7Y4TF13-F1
#
_entry.id   AF-A0A7Y4TF13-F1
#
_cell.length_a   1.000
_cell.length_b   1.000
_cell.length_c   1.000
_cell.angle_alpha   90.00
_cell.angle_beta   90.00
_cell.angle_gamma   90.00
#
_symmetry.space_group_name_H-M   'P 1'
#
loop_
_entity.id
_entity.type
_entity.pdbx_description
1 polymer ?
#
loop_
_entity_poly.entity_id
_entity_poly.type
_entity_poly.pdbx_seq_one_letter_code
_entity_poly.pdbx_strand_id
1 'polypeptide(L)'
;MHILILGNDPKSLVNFRGPLIEAMQAAGHRVSAAASGHDAKAGAWFQARAVTYHDVPMERAGLNPFSDWRTLTRLKRLMREAAPDMLFAYTIKPVVYGLI
;
A
#
# COMPACT_ATOMS: atom_id res chain seq x y z
N MET A 1 2.85 -15.00 -7.57
CA MET A 1 2.16 -13.75 -7.91
C MET A 1 2.75 -12.61 -7.09
N HIS A 2 2.75 -11.41 -7.65
CA HIS A 2 3.06 -10.17 -6.95
C HIS A 2 1.75 -9.53 -6.46
N ILE A 3 1.62 -9.41 -5.14
CA ILE A 3 0.46 -8.82 -4.47
C ILE A 3 0.87 -7.46 -3.90
N LEU A 4 0.14 -6.41 -4.27
CA LEU A 4 0.27 -5.08 -3.67
C LEU A 4 -0.81 -4.89 -2.60
N ILE A 5 -0.42 -4.58 -1.36
CA ILE A 5 -1.36 -4.19 -0.30
C ILE A 5 -1.40 -2.67 -0.19
N LEU A 6 -2.57 -2.08 -0.41
CA LEU A 6 -2.79 -0.64 -0.33
C LEU A 6 -3.60 -0.28 0.92
N GLY A 7 -3.01 0.53 1.79
CA GLY A 7 -3.62 1.06 3.00
C GLY A 7 -3.49 2.58 3.10
N ASN A 8 -3.93 3.13 4.23
CA ASN A 8 -3.93 4.57 4.46
C ASN A 8 -2.70 5.06 5.25
N ASP A 9 -2.11 4.19 6.08
CA ASP A 9 -0.96 4.48 6.94
C ASP A 9 -0.09 3.22 7.14
N PRO A 10 1.26 3.37 7.21
CA PRO A 10 2.19 2.25 7.36
C PRO A 10 2.07 1.49 8.69
N LYS A 11 1.72 2.15 9.80
CA LYS A 11 1.54 1.46 11.09
C LYS A 11 0.33 0.53 11.05
N SER A 12 -0.75 0.97 10.42
CA SER A 12 -1.97 0.19 10.22
C SER A 12 -1.70 -1.06 9.38
N LEU A 13 -0.89 -0.93 8.32
CA LEU A 13 -0.44 -2.07 7.52
C LEU A 13 0.27 -3.11 8.38
N VAL A 14 1.26 -2.70 9.18
CA VAL A 14 2.00 -3.64 10.02
C VAL A 14 1.11 -4.24 11.11
N ASN A 15 0.36 -3.42 11.84
CA ASN A 15 -0.41 -3.86 13.00
C ASN A 15 -1.59 -4.79 12.63
N PHE A 16 -2.28 -4.51 11.51
CA PHE A 16 -3.51 -5.23 11.17
C PHE A 16 -3.39 -6.12 9.94
N ARG A 17 -2.37 -5.92 9.10
CA ARG A 17 -2.12 -6.72 7.90
C ARG A 17 -0.77 -7.42 7.92
N GLY A 18 0.08 -7.19 8.93
CA GLY A 18 1.35 -7.90 9.11
C GLY A 18 1.21 -9.41 9.02
N PRO A 19 0.33 -10.06 9.81
CA PRO A 19 0.11 -11.50 9.72
C PRO A 19 -0.38 -11.97 8.34
N LEU A 20 -1.17 -11.16 7.65
CA LEU A 20 -1.64 -11.47 6.29
C LEU A 20 -0.50 -11.39 5.27
N ILE A 21 0.35 -10.36 5.37
CA ILE A 21 1.55 -10.21 4.54
C ILE A 21 2.45 -11.44 4.72
N GLU A 22 2.71 -11.82 5.96
CA GLU A 22 3.53 -13.00 6.28
C GLU A 22 2.91 -14.29 5.72
N ALA A 23 1.60 -14.48 5.85
CA ALA A 23 0.90 -15.63 5.28
C ALA A 23 0.98 -15.67 3.74
N MET A 24 0.82 -14.52 3.07
CA MET A 24 0.98 -14.42 1.62
C MET A 24 2.42 -14.73 1.18
N GLN A 25 3.42 -14.25 1.92
CA GLN A 25 4.83 -14.58 1.66
C GLN A 25 5.10 -16.08 1.87
N ALA A 26 4.58 -16.67 2.94
CA ALA A 26 4.69 -18.10 3.21
C ALA A 26 4.02 -18.97 2.13
N ALA A 27 2.98 -18.46 1.49
CA ALA A 27 2.34 -19.07 0.31
C ALA A 27 3.16 -18.89 -1.00
N GLY A 28 4.36 -18.32 -0.94
CA GLY A 28 5.25 -18.13 -2.09
C GLY A 28 4.91 -16.90 -2.95
N HIS A 29 4.14 -15.95 -2.42
CA HIS A 29 3.84 -14.70 -3.13
C HIS A 29 4.85 -13.61 -2.80
N ARG A 30 5.19 -12.79 -3.80
CA ARG A 30 5.91 -11.54 -3.61
C ARG A 30 4.90 -10.51 -3.10
N VAL A 31 5.19 -9.85 -1.98
CA VAL A 31 4.29 -8.84 -1.41
C VAL A 31 4.99 -7.49 -1.37
N SER A 32 4.32 -6.45 -1.88
CA SER A 32 4.67 -5.06 -1.63
C SER A 32 3.54 -4.35 -0.91
N ALA A 33 3.86 -3.23 -0.25
CA ALA A 33 2.92 -2.45 0.52
C ALA A 33 2.96 -0.99 0.09
N ALA A 34 1.82 -0.31 0.11
CA ALA A 34 1.71 1.11 -0.18
C ALA A 34 0.76 1.79 0.80
N ALA A 35 1.19 2.96 1.30
CA ALA A 35 0.38 3.83 2.14
C ALA A 35 0.95 5.25 2.11
N SER A 36 0.27 6.19 2.75
CA SER A 36 0.74 7.57 2.86
C SER A 36 1.68 7.75 4.04
N GLY A 37 2.81 8.38 3.78
CA GLY A 37 3.77 8.80 4.79
C GLY A 37 4.80 7.73 5.14
N HIS A 38 5.62 8.06 6.14
CA HIS A 38 6.73 7.23 6.60
C HIS A 38 6.61 7.00 8.10
N ASP A 39 6.91 5.78 8.54
CA ASP A 39 7.08 5.44 9.95
C ASP A 39 8.31 4.55 10.11
N ALA A 40 9.21 4.91 11.02
CA ALA A 40 10.49 4.22 11.17
C ALA A 40 10.32 2.76 11.63
N LYS A 41 9.37 2.49 12.54
CA LYS A 41 9.13 1.13 13.04
C LYS A 41 8.52 0.26 11.96
N ALA A 42 7.53 0.78 11.24
CA ALA A 42 6.93 0.07 10.12
C ALA A 42 7.93 -0.14 8.98
N GLY A 43 8.75 0.88 8.66
CA GLY A 43 9.83 0.78 7.67
C GLY A 43 10.83 -0.34 8.00
N ALA A 44 11.30 -0.40 9.25
CA ALA A 44 12.17 -1.49 9.71
C ALA A 44 11.48 -2.86 9.61
N TRP A 45 10.17 -2.94 9.92
CA TRP A 45 9.39 -4.16 9.79
C TRP A 45 9.30 -4.64 8.33
N PHE A 46 9.03 -3.72 7.39
CA PHE A 46 8.99 -4.03 5.95
C PHE A 46 10.35 -4.50 5.43
N GLN A 47 11.43 -3.78 5.80
CA GLN A 47 12.79 -4.13 5.40
C GLN A 47 13.20 -5.52 5.91
N ALA A 48 12.92 -5.82 7.18
CA ALA A 48 13.23 -7.12 7.78
C ALA A 48 12.53 -8.31 7.10
N ARG A 49 11.45 -8.05 6.36
CA ARG A 49 10.64 -9.07 5.64
C ARG A 49 10.78 -8.98 4.13
N ALA A 50 11.73 -8.18 3.63
CA ALA A 50 11.91 -7.91 2.20
C ALA A 50 10.61 -7.45 1.49
N VAL A 51 9.75 -6.72 2.20
CA VAL A 51 8.54 -6.09 1.64
C VAL A 51 8.92 -4.73 1.10
N THR A 52 8.74 -4.52 -0.19
CA THR A 52 8.93 -3.18 -0.78
C THR A 52 7.80 -2.27 -0.33
N TYR A 53 8.14 -1.16 0.34
CA TYR A 53 7.17 -0.13 0.74
C TYR A 53 7.19 1.03 -0.25
N HIS A 54 6.00 1.48 -0.66
CA HIS A 54 5.80 2.61 -1.55
C HIS A 54 5.01 3.72 -0.84
N ASP A 55 5.57 4.93 -0.79
CA ASP A 55 4.85 6.10 -0.30
C ASP A 55 3.91 6.62 -1.40
N VAL A 56 2.60 6.53 -1.15
CA VAL A 56 1.56 7.08 -2.02
C VAL A 56 0.82 8.16 -1.22
N PRO A 57 0.91 9.44 -1.64
CA PRO A 57 0.29 10.53 -0.89
C PRO A 57 -1.22 10.34 -0.88
N MET A 58 -1.81 10.23 0.32
CA MET A 58 -3.25 10.05 0.52
C MET A 58 -3.70 10.83 1.75
N GLU A 59 -4.67 11.73 1.56
CA GLU A 59 -5.28 12.43 2.68
C GLU A 59 -6.40 11.60 3.28
N ARG A 60 -6.24 11.12 4.53
CA ARG A 60 -7.20 10.22 5.17
C ARG A 60 -8.64 10.76 5.23
N ALA A 61 -8.82 12.07 5.45
CA ALA A 61 -10.11 12.73 5.65
C ALA A 61 -10.34 13.97 4.76
N GLY A 62 -9.39 14.30 3.88
CA GLY A 62 -9.52 15.47 3.01
C GLY A 62 -10.53 15.26 1.89
N LEU A 63 -11.24 16.32 1.51
CA LEU A 63 -12.16 16.36 0.37
C LEU A 63 -11.59 17.19 -0.79
N ASN A 64 -10.28 17.47 -0.77
CA ASN A 64 -9.64 18.32 -1.77
C ASN A 64 -9.44 17.54 -3.09
N PRO A 65 -10.14 17.91 -4.18
CA PRO A 65 -10.04 17.18 -5.45
C PRO A 65 -8.64 17.21 -6.06
N PHE A 66 -7.85 18.26 -5.81
CA PHE A 66 -6.47 18.35 -6.29
C PHE A 66 -5.55 17.36 -5.57
N SER A 67 -5.73 17.18 -4.26
CA SER A 67 -5.00 16.18 -3.49
C SER A 67 -5.35 14.77 -3.98
N ASP A 68 -6.62 14.52 -4.25
CA ASP A 68 -7.09 13.24 -4.78
C ASP A 68 -6.60 12.97 -6.21
N TRP A 69 -6.52 13.99 -7.08
CA TRP A 69 -5.89 13.88 -8.40
C TRP A 69 -4.39 13.49 -8.30
N ARG A 70 -3.68 14.06 -7.33
CA ARG A 70 -2.29 13.70 -7.05
C ARG A 70 -2.18 12.25 -6.55
N THR A 71 -3.08 11.81 -5.68
CA THR A 71 -3.17 10.40 -5.26
C THR A 71 -3.36 9.48 -6.46
N LEU A 72 -4.35 9.76 -7.31
CA LEU A 72 -4.67 8.98 -8.51
C LEU A 72 -3.47 8.85 -9.46
N THR A 73 -2.83 9.97 -9.80
CA THR A 73 -1.69 9.95 -10.72
C THR A 73 -0.50 9.17 -10.16
N ARG A 74 -0.25 9.25 -8.85
CA ARG A 74 0.82 8.50 -8.16
C ARG A 74 0.49 7.02 -8.08
N LEU A 75 -0.75 6.68 -7.75
CA LEU A 75 -1.20 5.30 -7.65
C LEU A 75 -1.18 4.62 -9.03
N LYS A 76 -1.66 5.29 -10.08
CA LYS A 76 -1.58 4.80 -11.45
C LYS A 76 -0.14 4.54 -11.89
N ARG A 77 0.78 5.44 -11.54
CA ARG A 77 2.21 5.24 -11.81
C ARG A 77 2.75 4.04 -11.04
N LEU A 78 2.41 3.91 -9.75
CA LEU A 78 2.81 2.76 -8.94
C LEU A 78 2.29 1.44 -9.52
N MET A 79 1.02 1.35 -9.91
CA MET A 79 0.46 0.13 -10.52
C MET A 79 1.19 -0.25 -11.80
N ARG A 80 1.60 0.73 -12.61
CA ARG A 80 2.37 0.48 -13.84
C ARG A 80 3.81 0.04 -13.57
N GLU A 81 4.49 0.64 -12.61
CA GLU A 81 5.90 0.35 -12.29
C GLU A 81 6.05 -0.94 -11.47
N ALA A 82 5.17 -1.14 -10.48
CA ALA A 82 5.17 -2.33 -9.65
C ALA A 82 4.55 -3.53 -10.38
N ALA A 83 3.61 -3.29 -11.30
CA ALA A 83 2.90 -4.31 -12.08
C ALA A 83 2.40 -5.49 -11.23
N PRO A 84 1.63 -5.26 -10.16
CA PRO A 84 1.13 -6.33 -9.32
C PRO A 84 0.09 -7.17 -10.08
N ASP A 85 0.11 -8.49 -9.88
CA ASP A 85 -0.91 -9.40 -10.37
C ASP A 85 -2.24 -9.22 -9.61
N MET A 86 -2.16 -8.74 -8.36
CA MET A 86 -3.33 -8.53 -7.51
C MET A 86 -3.14 -7.31 -6.59
N LEU A 87 -4.19 -6.50 -6.47
CA LEU A 87 -4.29 -5.42 -5.49
C LEU A 87 -5.21 -5.82 -4.34
N PHE A 88 -4.69 -5.75 -3.12
CA PHE A 88 -5.49 -5.82 -1.90
C PHE A 88 -5.59 -4.41 -1.30
N ALA A 89 -6.67 -3.69 -1.61
CA ALA A 89 -6.95 -2.39 -1.02
C ALA A 89 -7.82 -2.52 0.23
N TYR A 90 -7.50 -1.79 1.30
CA TYR A 90 -8.36 -1.73 2.49
C TYR A 90 -8.48 -0.30 3.02
N THR A 91 -9.66 0.04 3.54
CA THR A 91 -10.17 1.39 3.87
C THR A 91 -10.69 2.18 2.66
N ILE A 92 -11.53 3.19 2.92
CA ILE A 92 -12.37 3.85 1.92
C ILE A 92 -11.55 4.41 0.74
N LYS A 93 -10.60 5.32 0.97
CA LYS A 93 -9.83 5.94 -0.13
C LYS A 93 -8.94 4.95 -0.90
N PRO A 94 -8.21 4.03 -0.26
CA PRO A 94 -7.54 2.94 -0.96
C PRO A 94 -8.48 2.13 -1.86
N VAL A 95 -9.68 1.81 -1.38
CA VAL A 95 -10.66 1.05 -2.17
C VAL A 95 -11.20 1.90 -3.33
N VAL A 96 -11.55 3.16 -3.12
CA VAL A 96 -12.06 4.02 -4.21
C VAL A 96 -11.00 4.25 -5.28
N TYR A 97 -9.78 4.62 -4.90
CA TYR A 97 -8.73 4.97 -5.85
C TYR A 97 -7.95 3.77 -6.39
N GLY A 98 -7.90 2.66 -5.65
CA GLY A 98 -7.25 1.42 -6.08
C GLY A 98 -7.99 0.68 -7.19
N LEU A 99 -9.26 1.02 -7.45
CA LEU A 99 -10.06 0.42 -8.53
C LEU A 99 -9.80 1.07 -9.92
N ILE A 100 -8.91 2.07 -10.01
CA ILE A 100 -8.61 2.85 -11.22
C ILE A 100 -7.16 2.60 -11.67
#